data_AF-A0A943K736-F1
#
_entry.id   AF-A0A943K736-F1
#
_cell.length_a   1.000
_cell.length_b   1.000
_cell.length_c   1.000
_cell.angle_alpha   90.00
_cell.angle_beta   90.00
_cell.angle_gamma   90.00
#
_symmetry.space_group_name_H-M   'P 1'
#
loop_
_entity.id
_entity.type
_entity.pdbx_description
1 polymer ?
#
loop_
_entity_poly.entity_id
_entity_poly.type
_entity_poly.pdbx_seq_one_letter_code
_entity_poly.pdbx_strand_id
1 'polypeptide(L)'
;MDMLRIKEKDIIVDKSELLYRADFSNGGLEKDFEIAGGKWVAENDGVLGYMEEDGGGFIGMGQPTSSMRGGRFFQLAGALGVDEELSFSNLKHKYNYTKVKNHFITAEANGEIDYGGDLDNIYALDGTKILDIAPNHNSVIGLDAGYVRMACNEYGKGRTFYMTGMACNAVNTRILYRALLWVAHKEEFAQKAYSTNVNTECHYYAASKQYAVLNNSTEEQKTTVYDINGNATEMILKPLEIRWLNK
;
A
#
# COMPACT_ATOMS: atom_id res chain seq x y z
N MET A 1 -11.45 1.19 25.64
CA MET A 1 -11.97 1.08 24.25
C MET A 1 -10.84 1.51 23.35
N ASP A 2 -10.14 0.53 22.79
CA ASP A 2 -8.95 0.77 21.99
C ASP A 2 -9.37 1.33 20.64
N MET A 3 -9.39 2.65 20.57
CA MET A 3 -9.39 3.37 19.31
C MET A 3 -8.09 3.02 18.58
N LEU A 4 -8.16 2.85 17.27
CA LEU A 4 -6.98 2.71 16.43
C LEU A 4 -6.19 4.03 16.47
N ARG A 5 -5.37 4.21 17.51
CA ARG A 5 -4.21 5.10 17.43
C ARG A 5 -3.19 4.27 16.66
N ILE A 6 -3.07 4.51 15.36
CA ILE A 6 -1.82 4.20 14.69
C ILE A 6 -0.81 5.13 15.37
N LYS A 7 -0.19 4.67 16.46
CA LYS A 7 1.02 5.33 16.95
C LYS A 7 1.98 5.22 15.78
N GLU A 8 2.39 6.38 15.28
CA GLU A 8 3.32 6.61 14.16
C GLU A 8 4.73 6.07 14.45
N LYS A 9 4.84 4.89 15.05
CA LYS A 9 6.09 4.21 15.37
C LYS A 9 6.30 2.94 14.54
N ASP A 10 5.25 2.32 13.99
CA ASP A 10 5.38 0.96 13.42
C ASP A 10 5.01 0.83 11.92
N ILE A 11 4.69 1.95 11.24
CA ILE A 11 4.39 1.97 9.79
C ILE A 11 5.19 3.09 9.12
N ILE A 12 6.05 2.73 8.17
CA ILE A 12 6.78 3.69 7.33
C ILE A 12 6.12 3.72 5.96
N VAL A 13 5.92 4.92 5.44
CA VAL A 13 5.50 5.13 4.06
C VAL A 13 6.64 5.85 3.34
N ASP A 14 7.36 5.13 2.48
CA ASP A 14 8.36 5.72 1.59
C ASP A 14 7.66 6.15 0.29
N LYS A 15 7.45 7.47 0.14
CA LYS A 15 6.89 8.08 -1.07
C LYS A 15 8.00 8.76 -1.86
N SER A 16 8.60 8.06 -2.82
CA SER A 16 9.50 8.66 -3.79
C SER A 16 8.72 9.24 -4.99
N GLU A 17 7.84 10.22 -4.78
CA GLU A 17 7.25 10.99 -5.87
C GLU A 17 7.70 12.45 -5.78
N LEU A 18 8.58 12.85 -6.71
CA LEU A 18 8.93 14.23 -7.06
C LEU A 18 9.54 15.12 -5.94
N LEU A 19 10.84 14.94 -5.61
CA LEU A 19 11.80 16.07 -5.59
C LEU A 19 13.26 15.75 -5.26
N TYR A 20 13.64 14.55 -4.82
CA TYR A 20 15.06 14.24 -4.72
C TYR A 20 15.32 12.81 -5.16
N ARG A 21 16.16 12.68 -6.19
CA ARG A 21 17.15 11.59 -6.33
C ARG A 21 18.03 11.58 -5.07
N ALA A 22 17.43 11.27 -3.92
CA ALA A 22 18.21 10.97 -2.74
C ALA A 22 18.72 9.56 -2.97
N ASP A 23 19.96 9.50 -3.43
CA ASP A 23 20.76 8.29 -3.40
C ASP A 23 20.58 7.63 -2.02
N PHE A 24 20.26 6.34 -1.99
CA PHE A 24 20.06 5.52 -0.78
C PHE A 24 21.16 5.73 0.28
N SER A 25 22.34 6.18 -0.14
CA SER A 25 23.51 6.54 0.66
C SER A 25 23.33 7.72 1.64
N ASN A 26 22.22 8.48 1.60
CA ASN A 26 21.98 9.64 2.48
C ASN A 26 21.03 9.40 3.68
N GLY A 27 21.10 8.22 4.31
CA GLY A 27 21.01 8.07 5.78
C GLY A 27 19.67 8.27 6.50
N GLY A 28 18.53 8.31 5.81
CA GLY A 28 17.20 8.42 6.43
C GLY A 28 16.48 7.07 6.64
N LEU A 29 16.44 6.25 5.60
CA LEU A 29 15.54 5.08 5.52
C LEU A 29 16.01 3.84 6.29
N GLU A 30 17.31 3.68 6.55
CA GLU A 30 17.83 2.63 7.45
C GLU A 30 17.22 2.80 8.86
N LYS A 31 17.17 4.05 9.32
CA LYS A 31 16.55 4.40 10.60
C LYS A 31 15.04 4.28 10.53
N ASP A 32 14.42 4.64 9.41
CA ASP A 32 12.98 4.47 9.26
C ASP A 32 12.61 2.99 9.35
N PHE A 33 13.27 2.09 8.61
CA PHE A 33 13.06 0.64 8.67
C PHE A 33 13.27 0.06 10.08
N GLU A 34 14.31 0.52 10.78
CA GLU A 34 14.54 0.22 12.20
C GLU A 34 13.42 0.73 13.12
N ILE A 35 12.89 1.93 12.84
CA ILE A 35 11.76 2.51 13.58
C ILE A 35 10.53 1.61 13.45
N ALA A 36 10.23 1.05 12.27
CA ALA A 36 9.15 0.07 12.12
C ALA A 36 9.46 -1.34 12.67
N GLY A 37 10.50 -1.50 13.49
CA GLY A 37 10.85 -2.78 14.08
C GLY A 37 11.53 -3.76 13.11
N GLY A 38 12.04 -3.25 12.00
CA GLY A 38 12.87 -3.99 11.07
C GLY A 38 14.33 -4.01 11.53
N LYS A 39 14.92 -5.19 11.68
CA LYS A 39 16.38 -5.32 11.76
C LYS A 39 16.92 -5.63 10.38
N TRP A 40 18.10 -5.14 10.08
CA TRP A 40 18.69 -5.32 8.77
C TRP A 40 20.21 -5.49 8.83
N VAL A 41 20.74 -6.14 7.79
CA VAL A 41 22.15 -6.37 7.55
C VAL A 41 22.40 -6.01 6.08
N ALA A 42 23.41 -5.17 5.85
CA ALA A 42 23.91 -4.94 4.50
C ALA A 42 24.54 -6.23 3.98
N GLU A 43 24.01 -6.76 2.89
CA GLU A 43 24.68 -7.80 2.10
C GLU A 43 25.29 -7.18 0.83
N ASN A 44 26.12 -7.96 0.14
CA ASN A 44 26.76 -7.48 -1.10
C ASN A 44 25.73 -7.04 -2.15
N ASP A 45 24.52 -7.62 -2.11
CA ASP A 45 23.51 -7.52 -3.16
C ASP A 45 22.24 -6.75 -2.75
N GLY A 46 22.26 -6.08 -1.59
CA GLY A 46 21.13 -5.32 -1.06
C GLY A 46 21.05 -5.37 0.46
N VAL A 47 19.84 -5.27 0.99
CA VAL A 47 19.59 -5.34 2.43
C VAL A 47 18.79 -6.59 2.77
N LEU A 48 19.35 -7.45 3.63
CA LEU A 48 18.63 -8.55 4.24
C LEU A 48 18.13 -8.10 5.61
N GLY A 49 16.83 -8.18 5.85
CA GLY A 49 16.26 -7.84 7.14
C GLY A 49 15.33 -8.89 7.69
N TYR A 50 14.83 -8.65 8.89
CA TYR A 50 13.70 -9.38 9.43
C TYR A 50 12.91 -8.44 10.34
N MET A 51 11.60 -8.57 10.32
CA MET A 51 10.73 -7.86 11.26
C MET A 51 10.68 -8.65 12.57
N GLU A 52 10.88 -7.96 13.70
CA GLU A 52 10.89 -8.59 15.04
C GLU A 52 9.48 -9.05 15.49
N GLU A 53 9.35 -9.51 16.74
CA GLU A 53 8.22 -10.32 17.20
C GLU A 53 6.83 -9.67 17.06
N ASP A 54 6.77 -8.34 17.03
CA ASP A 54 5.54 -7.54 16.89
C ASP A 54 5.23 -7.10 15.43
N GLY A 55 6.09 -7.45 14.46
CA GLY A 55 5.83 -7.35 13.01
C GLY A 55 5.35 -5.99 12.50
N GLY A 56 6.25 -5.10 12.08
CA GLY A 56 5.88 -3.81 11.51
C GLY A 56 5.40 -3.83 10.06
N GLY A 57 4.96 -2.67 9.58
CA GLY A 57 4.45 -2.46 8.23
C GLY A 57 5.34 -1.54 7.38
N PHE A 58 5.58 -1.91 6.13
CA PHE A 58 6.31 -1.07 5.18
C PHE A 58 5.48 -0.82 3.92
N ILE A 59 5.37 0.43 3.49
CA ILE A 59 4.73 0.81 2.23
C ILE A 59 5.76 1.48 1.32
N GLY A 60 6.01 0.87 0.16
CA GLY A 60 6.87 1.43 -0.88
C GLY A 60 6.06 1.93 -2.07
N MET A 61 6.30 3.17 -2.49
CA MET A 61 5.62 3.78 -3.63
C MET A 61 6.64 4.23 -4.68
N GLY A 62 6.39 3.91 -5.96
CA GLY A 62 7.28 4.32 -7.05
C GLY A 62 8.58 3.52 -7.09
N GLN A 63 9.71 4.19 -6.84
CA GLN A 63 11.04 3.56 -6.82
C GLN A 63 11.64 3.58 -5.39
N PRO A 64 10.95 2.95 -4.41
CA PRO A 64 11.33 3.03 -3.00
C PRO A 64 12.68 2.36 -2.80
N THR A 65 13.49 2.90 -1.88
CA THR A 65 14.80 2.33 -1.53
C THR A 65 15.76 2.13 -2.72
N SER A 66 15.62 2.90 -3.79
CA SER A 66 16.40 2.70 -5.02
C SER A 66 17.87 3.12 -4.87
N SER A 67 18.78 2.25 -5.31
CA SER A 67 20.21 2.51 -5.44
C SER A 67 20.82 1.57 -6.48
N MET A 68 21.75 2.06 -7.30
CA MET A 68 22.52 1.19 -8.20
C MET A 68 23.64 0.49 -7.43
N ARG A 69 23.30 -0.52 -6.64
CA ARG A 69 24.26 -1.24 -5.78
C ARG A 69 23.91 -2.73 -5.71
N GLY A 70 24.95 -3.57 -5.78
CA GLY A 70 24.80 -4.99 -5.48
C GLY A 70 23.94 -5.80 -6.47
N GLY A 71 23.74 -5.30 -7.69
CA GLY A 71 22.93 -6.03 -8.69
C GLY A 71 21.42 -6.06 -8.38
N ARG A 72 20.94 -5.25 -7.43
CA ARG A 72 19.52 -4.92 -7.23
C ARG A 72 19.33 -3.43 -7.32
N PHE A 73 18.13 -3.00 -7.72
CA PHE A 73 17.81 -1.58 -7.73
C PHE A 73 17.12 -1.18 -6.42
N PHE A 74 16.01 -1.82 -6.06
CA PHE A 74 15.39 -1.64 -4.76
C PHE A 74 16.21 -2.40 -3.71
N GLN A 75 16.85 -1.66 -2.80
CA GLN A 75 17.71 -2.27 -1.79
C GLN A 75 16.92 -3.14 -0.81
N LEU A 76 15.63 -2.81 -0.58
CA LEU A 76 14.69 -3.63 0.20
C LEU A 76 13.82 -4.56 -0.68
N ALA A 77 14.25 -4.91 -1.90
CA ALA A 77 13.49 -5.79 -2.79
C ALA A 77 13.04 -7.10 -2.14
N GLY A 78 13.86 -7.70 -1.27
CA GLY A 78 13.50 -8.92 -0.54
C GLY A 78 12.30 -8.73 0.40
N ALA A 79 12.21 -7.56 1.06
CA ALA A 79 11.09 -7.22 1.93
C ALA A 79 9.86 -6.81 1.11
N LEU A 80 10.02 -5.94 0.12
CA LEU A 80 8.96 -5.49 -0.78
C LEU A 80 8.38 -6.61 -1.65
N GLY A 81 9.17 -7.64 -1.93
CA GLY A 81 8.82 -8.72 -2.85
C GLY A 81 8.86 -8.30 -4.33
N VAL A 82 9.34 -7.09 -4.64
CA VAL A 82 9.47 -6.57 -6.01
C VAL A 82 10.80 -5.85 -6.20
N ASP A 83 11.21 -5.71 -7.45
CA ASP A 83 12.37 -4.92 -7.86
C ASP A 83 12.16 -4.40 -9.29
N GLU A 84 13.03 -3.51 -9.76
CA GLU A 84 12.98 -2.92 -11.11
C GLU A 84 14.09 -3.47 -11.99
N GLU A 85 13.74 -3.93 -13.20
CA GLU A 85 14.71 -4.36 -14.20
C GLU A 85 15.36 -3.16 -14.91
N LEU A 86 16.69 -3.05 -14.80
CA LEU A 86 17.49 -2.00 -15.44
C LEU A 86 18.37 -2.54 -16.58
N SER A 87 17.93 -3.61 -17.24
CA SER A 87 18.64 -4.32 -18.32
C SER A 87 19.90 -5.08 -17.91
N PHE A 88 20.13 -5.29 -16.62
CA PHE A 88 21.26 -6.07 -16.11
C PHE A 88 20.93 -7.57 -15.95
N SER A 89 19.65 -7.91 -15.78
CA SER A 89 19.20 -9.29 -15.54
C SER A 89 18.20 -9.81 -16.57
N ASN A 90 18.13 -9.21 -17.76
CA ASN A 90 17.25 -9.63 -18.86
C ASN A 90 17.41 -11.11 -19.29
N LEU A 91 18.56 -11.74 -19.04
CA LEU A 91 18.78 -13.16 -19.31
C LEU A 91 18.22 -14.10 -18.22
N LYS A 92 17.78 -13.54 -17.08
CA LYS A 92 17.12 -14.28 -16.00
C LYS A 92 15.61 -14.20 -16.20
N HIS A 93 14.99 -15.37 -16.31
CA HIS A 93 13.54 -15.46 -16.41
C HIS A 93 12.84 -15.01 -15.13
N LYS A 94 11.67 -14.37 -15.30
CA LYS A 94 10.82 -13.91 -14.20
C LYS A 94 9.49 -14.66 -14.25
N TYR A 95 9.30 -15.59 -13.32
CA TYR A 95 8.18 -16.54 -13.35
C TYR A 95 7.00 -16.14 -12.46
N ASN A 96 7.17 -15.18 -11.55
CA ASN A 96 6.07 -14.68 -10.73
C ASN A 96 5.33 -13.54 -11.44
N TYR A 97 4.22 -13.88 -12.10
CA TYR A 97 3.39 -12.95 -12.88
C TYR A 97 1.88 -13.19 -12.75
N THR A 98 1.48 -14.11 -11.87
CA THR A 98 0.06 -14.44 -11.70
C THR A 98 -0.57 -13.56 -10.63
N LYS A 99 -1.53 -12.72 -11.04
CA LYS A 99 -2.34 -11.91 -10.12
C LYS A 99 -3.15 -12.81 -9.17
N VAL A 100 -3.09 -12.52 -7.88
CA VAL A 100 -3.93 -13.20 -6.88
C VAL A 100 -5.38 -12.72 -7.02
N LYS A 101 -6.31 -13.66 -6.86
CA LYS A 101 -7.75 -13.34 -6.82
C LYS A 101 -8.14 -12.97 -5.39
N ASN A 102 -8.97 -11.94 -5.25
CA ASN A 102 -9.65 -11.58 -3.99
C ASN A 102 -8.68 -11.39 -2.80
N HIS A 103 -7.91 -10.31 -2.79
CA HIS A 103 -7.08 -9.94 -1.65
C HIS A 103 -7.77 -8.89 -0.76
N PHE A 104 -7.49 -8.88 0.55
CA PHE A 104 -8.07 -7.91 1.48
C PHE A 104 -7.87 -6.46 1.00
N ILE A 105 -6.68 -6.11 0.52
CA ILE A 105 -6.34 -4.74 0.09
C ILE A 105 -7.25 -4.28 -1.06
N THR A 106 -7.52 -5.16 -2.04
CA THR A 106 -8.26 -4.81 -3.27
C THR A 106 -9.76 -5.10 -3.20
N ALA A 107 -10.25 -5.76 -2.14
CA ALA A 107 -11.63 -6.23 -2.05
C ALA A 107 -12.71 -5.14 -2.17
N GLU A 108 -12.40 -3.89 -1.81
CA GLU A 108 -13.36 -2.76 -1.83
C GLU A 108 -12.89 -1.59 -2.72
N ALA A 109 -11.87 -1.82 -3.54
CA ALA A 109 -11.40 -0.87 -4.53
C ALA A 109 -12.30 -0.93 -5.77
N ASN A 110 -13.54 -0.47 -5.64
CA ASN A 110 -14.52 -0.47 -6.72
C ASN A 110 -14.26 0.72 -7.65
N GLY A 111 -13.59 0.48 -8.77
CA GLY A 111 -13.33 1.49 -9.80
C GLY A 111 -12.01 1.27 -10.51
N GLU A 112 -11.64 2.23 -11.34
CA GLU A 112 -10.33 2.25 -12.00
C GLU A 112 -9.24 2.71 -11.02
N ILE A 113 -8.13 1.98 -11.01
CA ILE A 113 -6.94 2.33 -10.22
C ILE A 113 -6.07 3.22 -11.10
N ASP A 114 -5.77 4.42 -10.62
CA ASP A 114 -4.96 5.39 -11.35
C ASP A 114 -3.57 5.47 -10.71
N TYR A 115 -2.57 4.92 -11.39
CA TYR A 115 -1.20 4.89 -10.88
C TYR A 115 -0.47 6.23 -11.03
N GLY A 116 -1.09 7.26 -11.62
CA GLY A 116 -0.48 8.59 -11.80
C GLY A 116 0.63 8.65 -12.85
N GLY A 117 0.97 7.52 -13.47
CA GLY A 117 2.00 7.38 -14.50
C GLY A 117 2.36 5.91 -14.74
N ASP A 118 3.20 5.69 -15.74
CA ASP A 118 3.71 4.37 -16.07
C ASP A 118 5.12 4.19 -15.51
N LEU A 119 5.24 3.35 -14.48
CA LEU A 119 6.52 2.79 -14.03
C LEU A 119 6.58 1.32 -14.44
N ASP A 120 7.21 1.08 -15.57
CA ASP A 120 7.36 -0.25 -16.17
C ASP A 120 8.59 -0.98 -15.60
N ASN A 121 8.83 -2.21 -16.08
CA ASN A 121 9.96 -3.07 -15.69
C ASN A 121 9.98 -3.54 -14.22
N ILE A 122 8.91 -3.28 -13.47
CA ILE A 122 8.74 -3.84 -12.13
C ILE A 122 8.37 -5.31 -12.23
N TYR A 123 9.09 -6.14 -11.50
CA TYR A 123 8.90 -7.58 -11.44
C TYR A 123 8.75 -8.05 -10.00
N ALA A 124 7.99 -9.13 -9.80
CA ALA A 124 7.85 -9.77 -8.51
C ALA A 124 8.93 -10.84 -8.29
N LEU A 125 9.47 -10.87 -7.08
CA LEU A 125 10.26 -11.98 -6.56
C LEU A 125 9.37 -13.18 -6.24
N ASP A 126 9.97 -14.36 -6.09
CA ASP A 126 9.26 -15.58 -5.73
C ASP A 126 8.55 -15.45 -4.36
N GLY A 127 7.31 -15.92 -4.28
CA GLY A 127 6.49 -15.86 -3.06
C GLY A 127 5.64 -14.60 -2.90
N THR A 128 5.94 -13.53 -3.65
CA THR A 128 5.20 -12.27 -3.60
C THR A 128 3.79 -12.40 -4.16
N LYS A 129 2.81 -11.79 -3.49
CA LYS A 129 1.41 -11.73 -3.95
C LYS A 129 1.21 -10.53 -4.86
N ILE A 130 1.01 -10.79 -6.16
CA ILE A 130 0.74 -9.73 -7.14
C ILE A 130 -0.74 -9.34 -7.05
N LEU A 131 -1.01 -8.08 -6.70
CA LEU A 131 -2.37 -7.54 -6.57
C LEU A 131 -2.86 -6.90 -7.88
N ASP A 132 -1.94 -6.37 -8.69
CA ASP A 132 -2.23 -5.89 -10.04
C ASP A 132 -1.00 -5.92 -10.95
N ILE A 133 -1.23 -6.19 -12.24
CA ILE A 133 -0.18 -6.35 -13.25
C ILE A 133 -0.68 -5.83 -14.61
N ALA A 134 0.14 -5.02 -15.27
CA ALA A 134 -0.10 -4.54 -16.62
C ALA A 134 0.54 -5.50 -17.64
N PRO A 135 -0.11 -5.78 -18.79
CA PRO A 135 0.48 -6.63 -19.82
C PRO A 135 1.73 -5.99 -20.45
N ASN A 136 2.76 -6.80 -20.73
CA ASN A 136 3.91 -6.36 -21.51
C ASN A 136 3.66 -6.67 -22.99
N HIS A 137 3.27 -5.65 -23.76
CA HIS A 137 2.99 -5.81 -25.19
C HIS A 137 4.23 -5.97 -26.08
N ASN A 138 5.43 -5.70 -25.55
CA ASN A 138 6.70 -5.81 -26.27
C ASN A 138 7.41 -7.15 -26.04
N SER A 139 6.82 -8.06 -25.26
CA SER A 139 7.36 -9.40 -25.05
C SER A 139 7.19 -10.26 -26.31
N VAL A 140 8.27 -10.37 -27.08
CA VAL A 140 8.41 -11.35 -28.16
C VAL A 140 8.85 -12.65 -27.50
N ILE A 141 7.98 -13.66 -27.50
CA ILE A 141 8.14 -14.96 -26.80
C ILE A 141 7.77 -14.79 -25.33
N GLY A 142 6.89 -15.65 -24.79
CA GLY A 142 6.28 -15.58 -23.43
C GLY A 142 7.23 -15.63 -22.22
N LEU A 143 8.26 -14.78 -22.24
CA LEU A 143 9.15 -14.36 -21.18
C LEU A 143 8.82 -12.88 -20.94
N ASP A 144 8.52 -12.48 -19.71
CA ASP A 144 7.97 -11.16 -19.32
C ASP A 144 6.46 -11.06 -19.47
N ALA A 145 5.75 -11.69 -18.54
CA ALA A 145 4.31 -11.76 -18.48
C ALA A 145 3.60 -10.49 -17.96
N GLY A 146 4.30 -9.35 -17.89
CA GLY A 146 3.74 -8.05 -17.51
C GLY A 146 4.60 -7.26 -16.54
N TYR A 147 4.20 -6.02 -16.29
CA TYR A 147 4.80 -5.13 -15.30
C TYR A 147 3.93 -5.07 -14.05
N VAL A 148 4.50 -5.45 -12.91
CA VAL A 148 3.78 -5.45 -11.64
C VAL A 148 3.45 -4.00 -11.26
N ARG A 149 2.16 -3.70 -11.11
CA ARG A 149 1.68 -2.37 -10.70
C ARG A 149 1.43 -2.28 -9.19
N MET A 150 1.04 -3.39 -8.58
CA MET A 150 0.73 -3.45 -7.16
C MET A 150 1.02 -4.86 -6.61
N ALA A 151 1.68 -4.93 -5.46
CA ALA A 151 2.04 -6.19 -4.82
C ALA A 151 2.01 -6.08 -3.30
N CYS A 152 1.95 -7.22 -2.62
CA CYS A 152 2.23 -7.29 -1.20
C CYS A 152 3.05 -8.53 -0.87
N ASN A 153 3.80 -8.46 0.23
CA ASN A 153 4.66 -9.53 0.69
C ASN A 153 4.60 -9.68 2.21
N GLU A 154 4.79 -10.91 2.69
CA GLU A 154 5.01 -11.20 4.10
C GLU A 154 6.51 -11.40 4.28
N TYR A 155 7.09 -10.72 5.28
CA TYR A 155 8.54 -10.72 5.49
C TYR A 155 8.86 -10.90 6.98
N GLY A 156 9.25 -12.12 7.35
CA GLY A 156 9.28 -12.52 8.75
C GLY A 156 7.87 -12.48 9.37
N LYS A 157 7.71 -11.75 10.47
CA LYS A 157 6.38 -11.51 11.08
C LYS A 157 5.68 -10.23 10.60
N GLY A 158 6.32 -9.41 9.76
CA GLY A 158 5.75 -8.18 9.25
C GLY A 158 5.22 -8.30 7.81
N ARG A 159 4.69 -7.19 7.31
CA ARG A 159 4.00 -7.13 6.02
C ARG A 159 4.39 -5.89 5.24
N THR A 160 4.55 -6.05 3.93
CA THR A 160 4.93 -4.95 3.04
C THR A 160 3.93 -4.82 1.90
N PHE A 161 3.66 -3.58 1.51
CA PHE A 161 2.82 -3.23 0.38
C PHE A 161 3.61 -2.36 -0.59
N TYR A 162 3.45 -2.64 -1.89
CA TYR A 162 4.07 -1.89 -2.96
C TYR A 162 3.05 -1.46 -4.01
N MET A 163 3.19 -0.24 -4.51
CA MET A 163 2.42 0.27 -5.64
C MET A 163 3.29 1.22 -6.49
N THR A 164 3.21 1.13 -7.81
CA THR A 164 4.05 1.91 -8.75
C THR A 164 3.83 3.42 -8.68
N GLY A 165 2.68 3.86 -8.17
CA GLY A 165 2.31 5.26 -8.03
C GLY A 165 0.86 5.36 -7.60
N MET A 166 0.41 6.53 -7.17
CA MET A 166 -0.95 6.68 -6.64
C MET A 166 -1.49 8.09 -6.85
N ALA A 167 -2.29 8.28 -7.91
CA ALA A 167 -3.03 9.51 -8.10
C ALA A 167 -4.01 9.76 -6.93
N CYS A 168 -4.26 11.02 -6.61
CA CYS A 168 -5.18 11.38 -5.53
C CYS A 168 -6.64 11.24 -5.99
N ASN A 169 -7.26 10.09 -5.68
CA ASN A 169 -8.68 9.84 -5.95
C ASN A 169 -9.29 8.89 -4.89
N ALA A 170 -10.62 8.78 -4.90
CA ALA A 170 -11.39 7.99 -3.93
C ALA A 170 -11.02 6.49 -3.91
N VAL A 171 -10.79 5.88 -5.08
CA VAL A 171 -10.47 4.44 -5.22
C VAL A 171 -9.09 4.15 -4.63
N ASN A 172 -8.11 4.97 -4.99
CA ASN A 172 -6.74 4.85 -4.50
C ASN A 172 -6.63 5.11 -3.00
N THR A 173 -7.34 6.12 -2.48
CA THR A 173 -7.41 6.38 -1.04
C THR A 173 -7.96 5.17 -0.29
N ARG A 174 -8.97 4.48 -0.86
CA ARG A 174 -9.49 3.23 -0.29
C ARG A 174 -8.44 2.12 -0.28
N ILE A 175 -7.70 1.95 -1.37
CA ILE A 175 -6.59 0.99 -1.46
C ILE A 175 -5.55 1.28 -0.38
N LEU A 176 -5.10 2.54 -0.26
CA LEU A 176 -4.10 2.92 0.72
C LEU A 176 -4.59 2.67 2.16
N TYR A 177 -5.83 3.03 2.48
CA TYR A 177 -6.42 2.75 3.79
C TYR A 177 -6.39 1.26 4.13
N ARG A 178 -6.78 0.40 3.17
CA ARG A 178 -6.78 -1.05 3.37
C ARG A 178 -5.36 -1.62 3.41
N ALA A 179 -4.43 -1.08 2.63
CA ALA A 179 -3.02 -1.43 2.70
C ALA A 179 -2.44 -1.11 4.08
N LEU A 180 -2.72 0.08 4.63
CA LEU A 180 -2.31 0.49 5.99
C LEU A 180 -2.83 -0.48 7.05
N LEU A 181 -4.11 -0.86 6.99
CA LEU A 181 -4.66 -1.86 7.92
C LEU A 181 -3.99 -3.22 7.75
N TRP A 182 -3.74 -3.64 6.51
CA TRP A 182 -3.15 -4.95 6.23
C TRP A 182 -1.70 -5.03 6.70
N VAL A 183 -0.86 -4.03 6.39
CA VAL A 183 0.55 -4.02 6.81
C VAL A 183 0.70 -3.90 8.34
N ALA A 184 -0.29 -3.31 9.01
CA ALA A 184 -0.32 -3.18 10.47
C ALA A 184 -0.91 -4.40 11.20
N HIS A 185 -1.38 -5.43 10.48
CA HIS A 185 -2.16 -6.55 11.05
C HIS A 185 -3.41 -6.06 11.81
N LYS A 186 -4.16 -5.14 11.18
CA LYS A 186 -5.35 -4.47 11.73
C LYS A 186 -6.59 -4.61 10.83
N GLU A 187 -6.67 -5.69 10.05
CA GLU A 187 -7.82 -5.94 9.15
C GLU A 187 -9.17 -5.94 9.90
N GLU A 188 -9.19 -6.26 11.19
CA GLU A 188 -10.37 -6.24 12.06
C GLU A 188 -10.97 -4.84 12.30
N PHE A 189 -10.29 -3.78 11.85
CA PHE A 189 -10.76 -2.39 11.93
C PHE A 189 -11.38 -1.86 10.64
N ALA A 190 -11.40 -2.64 9.55
CA ALA A 190 -11.89 -2.20 8.23
C ALA A 190 -13.36 -1.73 8.19
N GLN A 191 -14.12 -1.94 9.26
CA GLN A 191 -15.53 -1.54 9.40
C GLN A 191 -15.81 -0.88 10.75
N LYS A 192 -14.84 -0.12 11.28
CA LYS A 192 -15.01 0.65 12.52
C LYS A 192 -14.75 2.12 12.24
N ALA A 193 -15.76 2.97 12.50
CA ALA A 193 -15.77 4.36 12.05
C ALA A 193 -15.48 4.46 10.54
N TYR A 194 -16.30 3.78 9.75
CA TYR A 194 -16.05 3.48 8.35
C TYR A 194 -17.27 3.77 7.47
N SER A 195 -17.06 4.08 6.20
CA SER A 195 -18.10 4.25 5.17
C SER A 195 -17.84 3.30 4.00
N THR A 196 -18.88 2.65 3.45
CA THR A 196 -18.69 1.66 2.37
C THR A 196 -18.49 2.27 0.99
N ASN A 197 -19.02 3.46 0.73
CA ASN A 197 -18.87 4.14 -0.56
C ASN A 197 -17.54 4.90 -0.59
N VAL A 198 -16.71 4.66 -1.61
CA VAL A 198 -15.39 5.30 -1.80
C VAL A 198 -15.46 6.82 -1.89
N ASN A 199 -16.59 7.37 -2.36
CA ASN A 199 -16.83 8.81 -2.44
C ASN A 199 -17.28 9.43 -1.12
N THR A 200 -17.40 8.64 -0.05
CA THR A 200 -17.83 9.10 1.27
C THR A 200 -16.83 8.69 2.33
N GLU A 201 -16.71 9.48 3.39
CA GLU A 201 -15.81 9.20 4.51
C GLU A 201 -16.55 9.28 5.83
N CYS A 202 -16.09 8.52 6.83
CA CYS A 202 -16.57 8.59 8.20
C CYS A 202 -15.38 8.82 9.13
N HIS A 203 -15.49 9.83 9.99
CA HIS A 203 -14.47 10.19 10.97
C HIS A 203 -15.08 10.18 12.36
N TYR A 204 -14.44 9.52 13.32
CA TYR A 204 -14.89 9.46 14.70
C TYR A 204 -14.02 10.33 15.62
N TYR A 205 -14.66 11.24 16.35
CA TYR A 205 -14.02 12.14 17.30
C TYR A 205 -14.23 11.64 18.73
N ALA A 206 -13.20 10.99 19.26
CA ALA A 206 -13.16 10.39 20.61
C ALA A 206 -13.68 11.31 21.73
N ALA A 207 -13.18 12.55 21.73
CA ALA A 207 -13.36 13.48 22.84
C ALA A 207 -14.82 13.93 22.95
N SER A 208 -15.49 14.13 21.82
CA SER A 208 -16.90 14.53 21.76
C SER A 208 -17.86 13.36 21.55
N LYS A 209 -17.36 12.16 21.22
CA LYS A 209 -18.15 10.99 20.81
C LYS A 209 -19.06 11.31 19.61
N GLN A 210 -18.52 12.03 18.64
CA GLN A 210 -19.27 12.43 17.44
C GLN A 210 -18.65 11.81 16.20
N TYR A 211 -19.48 11.65 15.18
CA TYR A 211 -19.04 11.25 13.85
C TYR A 211 -19.27 12.39 12.88
N ALA A 212 -18.30 12.65 12.01
CA ALA A 212 -18.51 13.41 10.79
C ALA A 212 -18.56 12.42 9.62
N VAL A 213 -19.66 12.44 8.86
CA VAL A 213 -19.80 11.69 7.63
C VAL A 213 -19.82 12.68 6.47
N LEU A 214 -18.90 12.51 5.52
CA LEU A 214 -18.68 13.43 4.42
C LEU A 214 -19.02 12.76 3.09
N ASN A 215 -19.58 13.55 2.18
CA ASN A 215 -19.63 13.23 0.76
C ASN A 215 -18.56 14.06 0.04
N ASN A 216 -17.53 13.41 -0.48
CA ASN A 216 -16.43 14.05 -1.20
C ASN A 216 -16.75 14.30 -2.69
N SER A 217 -17.95 13.93 -3.15
CA SER A 217 -18.38 14.14 -4.53
C SER A 217 -19.37 15.30 -4.68
N THR A 218 -19.51 15.79 -5.90
CA THR A 218 -20.51 16.78 -6.32
C THR A 218 -21.87 16.17 -6.63
N GLU A 219 -22.04 14.87 -6.40
CA GLU A 219 -23.28 14.13 -6.66
C GLU A 219 -23.87 13.60 -5.35
N GLU A 220 -25.15 13.25 -5.37
CA GLU A 220 -25.75 12.53 -4.23
C GLU A 220 -25.10 11.15 -4.08
N GLN A 221 -24.77 10.76 -2.84
CA GLN A 221 -24.15 9.46 -2.56
C GLN A 221 -24.96 8.69 -1.52
N LYS A 222 -25.24 7.42 -1.84
CA LYS A 222 -25.69 6.43 -0.85
C LYS A 222 -24.47 5.75 -0.23
N THR A 223 -24.45 5.59 1.08
CA THR A 223 -23.37 4.91 1.80
C THR A 223 -23.91 4.17 3.03
N THR A 224 -23.21 3.12 3.45
CA THR A 224 -23.42 2.49 4.77
C THR A 224 -22.29 2.92 5.69
N VAL A 225 -22.64 3.51 6.82
CA VAL A 225 -21.68 3.95 7.84
C VAL A 225 -21.68 2.98 9.02
N TYR A 226 -20.50 2.54 9.41
CA TYR A 226 -20.26 1.74 10.60
C TYR A 226 -19.73 2.62 11.73
N ASP A 227 -20.34 2.51 12.90
CA ASP A 227 -19.80 3.13 14.11
C ASP A 227 -18.54 2.39 14.61
N ILE A 228 -17.93 2.86 15.70
CA ILE A 228 -16.72 2.24 16.27
C ILE A 228 -16.96 0.81 16.82
N ASN A 229 -18.22 0.43 17.04
CA ASN A 229 -18.62 -0.91 17.50
C ASN A 229 -19.01 -1.83 16.32
N GLY A 230 -19.00 -1.33 15.09
CA GLY A 230 -19.40 -2.08 13.89
C GLY A 230 -20.90 -2.06 13.61
N ASN A 231 -21.70 -1.19 14.24
CA ASN A 231 -23.12 -1.09 13.91
C ASN A 231 -23.30 -0.26 12.63
N ALA A 232 -23.98 -0.86 11.64
CA ALA A 232 -24.23 -0.26 10.33
C ALA A 232 -25.45 0.66 10.32
N THR A 233 -25.41 1.73 9.53
CA THR A 233 -26.55 2.59 9.22
C THR A 233 -26.45 3.09 7.80
N GLU A 234 -27.49 2.83 6.99
CA GLU A 234 -27.59 3.39 5.65
C GLU A 234 -27.91 4.89 5.72
N MET A 235 -27.31 5.67 4.82
CA MET A 235 -27.63 7.07 4.65
C MET A 235 -27.43 7.53 3.22
N ILE A 236 -28.17 8.58 2.88
CA ILE A 236 -28.01 9.35 1.65
C ILE A 236 -27.49 10.73 2.03
N LEU A 237 -26.41 11.16 1.37
CA LEU A 237 -25.74 12.44 1.57
C LEU A 237 -25.87 13.28 0.30
N LYS A 238 -26.27 14.53 0.46
CA LYS A 238 -26.31 15.52 -0.63
C LYS A 238 -24.90 15.80 -1.16
N PRO A 239 -24.75 16.36 -2.37
CA PRO A 239 -23.48 16.86 -2.87
C PRO A 239 -22.71 17.66 -1.83
N LEU A 240 -21.45 17.30 -1.59
CA LEU A 240 -20.54 17.98 -0.67
C LEU A 240 -21.05 18.11 0.78
N GLU A 241 -22.02 17.31 1.20
CA GLU A 241 -22.58 17.35 2.55
C GLU A 241 -21.58 16.83 3.60
N ILE A 242 -21.50 17.54 4.72
CA ILE A 242 -20.92 17.03 5.98
C ILE A 242 -22.06 16.87 6.98
N ARG A 243 -22.34 15.64 7.39
CA ARG A 243 -23.37 15.30 8.37
C ARG A 243 -22.73 14.88 9.69
N TRP A 244 -23.07 15.60 10.75
CA TRP A 244 -22.66 15.27 12.10
C TRP A 244 -23.67 14.33 12.75
N LEU A 245 -23.17 13.25 13.37
CA LEU A 245 -23.99 12.27 14.09
C LEU A 245 -23.52 12.20 15.55
N ASN A 246 -24.49 12.18 16.45
CA ASN A 246 -24.27 11.86 17.86
C ASN A 246 -24.68 10.40 18.07
N LYS A 247 -23.70 9.50 18.12
CA LYS A 247 -23.90 8.05 18.30
C LYS A 247 -23.07 7.56 19.47
#